data_AF-A0A2W4R3H9-F1
#
_entry.id   AF-A0A2W4R3H9-F1
#
_cell.length_a   1.000
_cell.length_b   1.000
_cell.length_c   1.000
_cell.angle_alpha   90.00
_cell.angle_beta   90.00
_cell.angle_gamma   90.00
#
_symmetry.space_group_name_H-M   'P 1'
#
loop_
_entity.id
_entity.type
_entity.pdbx_description
1 polymer ?
#
loop_
_entity_poly.entity_id
_entity_poly.type
_entity_poly.pdbx_seq_one_letter_code
_entity_poly.pdbx_strand_id
1 'polypeptide(L)' 'MASTDRYASVLVALLEMVKQRGLEDSGSDVAEFCNQLTEEAIAQATAWDIPLEDIGLGGIDPVDMLRRKAA' A
#
# COMPACT_ATOMS: atom_id res chain seq x y z
N MET A 1 -2.77 -9.59 23.38
CA MET A 1 -3.49 -8.51 22.68
C MET A 1 -2.60 -7.30 22.41
N ALA A 2 -1.80 -6.80 23.36
CA ALA A 2 -0.88 -5.67 23.12
C ALA A 2 0.24 -5.86 22.08
N SER A 3 0.60 -7.09 21.69
CA SER A 3 1.62 -7.31 20.65
C SER A 3 1.04 -7.19 19.25
N THR A 4 -0.18 -7.68 19.02
CA THR A 4 -0.86 -7.66 17.72
C THR A 4 -1.07 -6.23 17.24
N ASP A 5 -1.51 -5.33 18.13
CA ASP A 5 -1.75 -3.92 17.81
C ASP A 5 -0.45 -3.17 17.45
N ARG A 6 0.68 -3.54 18.08
CA ARG A 6 1.99 -2.96 17.75
C ARG A 6 2.47 -3.41 16.38
N TYR A 7 2.35 -4.70 16.06
CA TYR A 7 2.71 -5.21 14.73
C TYR A 7 1.82 -4.62 13.64
N ALA A 8 0.52 -4.50 13.91
CA ALA A 8 -0.42 -3.85 12.99
C ALA A 8 -0.02 -2.39 12.73
N SER A 9 0.31 -1.62 13.77
CA SER A 9 0.74 -0.22 13.61
C SER A 9 2.01 -0.05 12.78
N VAL A 10 2.97 -0.98 12.91
CA VAL A 10 4.19 -0.97 12.10
C VAL A 10 3.88 -1.31 10.65
N LEU A 11 3.04 -2.31 10.41
CA LEU A 11 2.65 -2.70 9.05
C LEU A 11 1.89 -1.57 8.35
N VAL A 12 0.93 -0.93 9.03
CA VAL A 12 0.18 0.22 8.52
C VAL A 12 1.15 1.33 8.11
N ALA A 13 2.10 1.71 8.98
CA ALA A 13 3.07 2.74 8.67
C ALA A 13 3.93 2.40 7.44
N LEU A 14 4.35 1.14 7.31
CA LEU A 14 5.10 0.69 6.13
C LEU A 14 4.27 0.73 4.85
N LEU A 15 3.02 0.30 4.90
CA LEU A 15 2.11 0.33 3.74
C LEU A 15 1.79 1.77 3.32
N GLU A 16 1.60 2.69 4.27
CA GLU A 16 1.45 4.10 3.97
C GLU A 16 2.70 4.71 3.31
N MET A 17 3.90 4.34 3.78
CA MET A 17 5.16 4.77 3.16
C MET A 17 5.31 4.23 1.74
N VAL A 18 5.01 2.95 1.52
CA VAL A 18 5.03 2.33 0.18
C VAL A 18 4.05 3.04 -0.75
N LYS A 19 2.83 3.29 -0.28
CA LYS A 19 1.82 4.06 -1.02
C LYS A 19 2.35 5.44 -1.42
N GLN A 20 2.82 6.21 -0.44
CA GLN A 20 3.32 7.56 -0.69
C GLN A 20 4.48 7.54 -1.70
N ARG A 21 5.43 6.63 -1.52
CA ARG A 21 6.59 6.53 -2.41
C ARG A 21 6.21 6.16 -3.84
N GLY A 22 5.31 5.20 -4.01
CA GLY A 22 4.82 4.78 -5.33
C GLY A 22 4.10 5.90 -6.06
N LEU A 23 3.35 6.75 -5.34
CA LEU A 23 2.67 7.91 -5.92
C LEU A 23 3.62 9.08 -6.20
N GLU A 24 4.65 9.28 -5.38
CA GLU A 24 5.68 10.32 -5.59
C GLU A 24 6.55 10.02 -6.82
N ASP A 25 6.97 8.76 -6.96
CA ASP A 25 7.83 8.28 -8.06
C ASP A 25 7.01 7.62 -9.20
N SER A 26 5.76 8.04 -9.40
CA SER A 26 4.82 7.41 -10.35
C SER A 26 5.41 7.19 -11.75
N GLY A 27 5.17 6.00 -12.32
CA GLY A 27 5.68 5.62 -13.64
C GLY A 27 7.18 5.32 -13.71
N SER A 28 7.81 5.04 -12.57
CA SER A 28 9.18 4.51 -12.44
C SER A 28 9.21 3.06 -11.96
N ASP A 29 10.38 2.42 -12.04
CA ASP A 29 10.62 1.08 -11.47
C ASP A 29 10.32 1.02 -9.96
N VAL A 30 10.51 2.14 -9.24
CA VAL A 30 10.16 2.24 -7.81
C VAL A 30 8.64 2.17 -7.63
N ALA A 31 7.88 2.82 -8.50
CA ALA A 31 6.42 2.75 -8.48
C ALA A 31 5.91 1.35 -8.86
N GLU A 32 6.57 0.64 -9.78
CA GLU A 32 6.23 -0.76 -10.07
C GLU A 32 6.44 -1.66 -8.86
N PHE A 33 7.56 -1.52 -8.15
CA PHE A 33 7.80 -2.26 -6.91
C PHE A 33 6.78 -1.92 -5.82
N CYS A 34 6.45 -0.64 -5.65
CA CYS A 34 5.44 -0.19 -4.69
C CYS A 34 4.04 -0.70 -5.05
N ASN A 35 3.72 -0.76 -6.35
CA ASN A 35 2.48 -1.34 -6.85
C ASN A 35 2.37 -2.83 -6.47
N GLN A 36 3.42 -3.62 -6.75
CA GLN A 36 3.45 -5.05 -6.41
C GLN A 36 3.27 -5.31 -4.91
N LEU A 37 3.95 -4.53 -4.06
CA LEU A 37 3.78 -4.63 -2.61
C LEU A 37 2.35 -4.26 -2.16
N THR A 38 1.74 -3.26 -2.81
CA THR A 38 0.37 -2.83 -2.52
C THR A 38 -0.64 -3.89 -2.96
N GLU A 39 -0.47 -4.49 -4.13
CA GLU A 39 -1.31 -5.59 -4.62
C GLU A 39 -1.27 -6.81 -3.68
N GLU A 40 -0.07 -7.20 -3.23
CA GLU A 40 0.08 -8.30 -2.26
C GLU A 40 -0.62 -7.95 -0.93
N ALA A 41 -0.46 -6.73 -0.43
CA ALA A 41 -1.12 -6.30 0.81
C ALA A 41 -2.65 -6.33 0.69
N ILE A 42 -3.21 -5.90 -0.45
CA ILE A 42 -4.64 -5.96 -0.75
C ILE A 42 -5.12 -7.42 -0.81
N ALA A 43 -4.35 -8.31 -1.44
CA ALA A 43 -4.68 -9.73 -1.53
C ALA A 43 -4.74 -10.38 -0.14
N GLN A 44 -3.77 -10.10 0.73
CA GLN A 44 -3.75 -10.60 2.10
C GLN A 44 -4.89 -10.01 2.94
N ALA A 45 -5.16 -8.71 2.84
CA ALA A 45 -6.27 -8.06 3.52
C ALA A 45 -7.62 -8.68 3.12
N THR A 46 -7.80 -8.95 1.81
CA THR A 46 -8.98 -9.64 1.28
C THR A 46 -9.09 -11.07 1.83
N ALA A 47 -7.99 -11.82 1.88
CA ALA A 47 -7.98 -13.18 2.39
C ALA A 47 -8.31 -13.27 3.89
N TRP A 48 -8.05 -12.21 4.65
CA TRP A 48 -8.29 -12.12 6.09
C TRP A 48 -9.51 -11.27 6.48
N ASP A 49 -10.28 -10.80 5.50
CA ASP A 49 -11.45 -9.93 5.70
C ASP A 49 -11.12 -8.65 6.49
N ILE A 50 -9.97 -8.05 6.19
CA ILE A 50 -9.48 -6.80 6.78
C ILE A 50 -9.83 -5.62 5.84
N PRO A 51 -10.56 -4.60 6.32
CA PRO A 51 -10.82 -3.38 5.57
C PRO A 51 -9.52 -2.66 5.13
N LEU A 52 -9.48 -2.15 3.90
CA LEU A 52 -8.27 -1.47 3.39
C LEU A 52 -7.99 -0.16 4.14
N GLU A 53 -9.04 0.48 4.67
CA GLU A 53 -8.95 1.67 5.52
C GLU A 53 -8.14 1.39 6.79
N ASP A 54 -8.27 0.18 7.36
CA ASP A 54 -7.61 -0.21 8.60
C ASP A 54 -6.11 -0.47 8.40
N ILE A 55 -5.66 -0.64 7.16
CA ILE A 55 -4.25 -0.84 6.78
C ILE A 55 -3.64 0.35 6.01
N GLY A 56 -4.33 1.50 5.98
CA GLY A 56 -3.83 2.71 5.33
C GLY A 56 -3.88 2.68 3.79
N LEU A 57 -4.58 1.72 3.19
CA LEU A 57 -4.75 1.55 1.74
C LEU A 57 -6.14 1.97 1.24
N GLY A 58 -6.96 2.62 2.08
CA GLY A 58 -8.29 3.11 1.68
C GLY A 58 -8.23 4.03 0.46
N GLY A 59 -9.12 3.78 -0.51
CA GLY A 59 -9.31 4.62 -1.70
C GLY A 59 -8.17 4.59 -2.73
N ILE A 60 -7.22 3.64 -2.62
CA ILE A 60 -6.15 3.49 -3.59
C ILE A 60 -6.55 2.55 -4.72
N ASP A 61 -6.28 2.95 -5.96
CA ASP A 61 -6.15 2.03 -7.09
C ASP A 61 -4.65 1.84 -7.35
N PRO A 62 -4.08 0.63 -7.16
CA PRO A 62 -2.65 0.39 -7.40
C PRO A 62 -2.19 0.87 -8.79
N VAL A 63 -3.08 0.80 -9.79
CA VAL A 63 -2.82 1.29 -11.16
C VAL A 63 -2.47 2.78 -11.18
N ASP A 64 -2.91 3.58 -10.20
CA ASP A 64 -2.56 4.99 -10.09
C ASP A 64 -1.05 5.21 -9.93
N MET A 65 -0.31 4.28 -9.30
CA MET A 65 1.16 4.36 -9.18
C MET A 65 1.85 4.15 -10.53
N LEU A 66 1.26 3.34 -11.40
CA LEU A 66 1.80 3.01 -12.72
C LEU A 66 1.51 4.11 -13.75
N ARG A 67 0.55 4.99 -13.47
CA ARG A 67 0.26 6.13 -14.35
C ARG A 67 1.41 7.12 -14.27
N ARG A 68 2.15 7.24 -15.37
CA ARG A 68 3.23 8.22 -15.49
C ARG A 68 2.64 9.64 -15.32
N LYS A 69 3.19 10.41 -14.39
CA LYS A 69 2.82 11.83 -14.21
C LYS A 69 3.00 12.56 -15.54
N ALA A 70 1.94 13.22 -16.02
CA ALA A 70 2.08 14.12 -17.16
C ALA A 70 3.07 15.22 -16.77
N ALA A 71 4.14 15.37 -17.55
CA ALA A 71 5.18 16.37 -17.34
C ALA A 71 4.64 17.81 -17.53
#